data_AF-I4MXT4-F1
#
_entry.id   AF-I4MXT4-F1
#
_cell.length_a   1.000
_cell.length_b   1.000
_cell.length_c   1.000
_cell.angle_alpha   90.00
_cell.angle_beta   90.00
_cell.angle_gamma   90.00
#
_symmetry.space_group_name_H-M   'P 1'
#
loop_
_entity.id
_entity.type
_entity.pdbx_description
1 polymer ?
#
loop_
_entity_poly.entity_id
_entity_poly.type
_entity_poly.pdbx_seq_one_letter_code
_entity_poly.pdbx_strand_id
1 'polypeptide(L)'
;MHTSTSTTQPLIIPRMPIRSTICAGATPVTLDGETRPAMEWADLRGLKWQTVKMRRLRGDTWADALESGLRKSTYMDRWIGASPAQIRFQERTARYNEIVQSLQRA
;
A
#
# COMPACT_ATOMS: atom_id res chain seq x y z
N MET A 1 38.04 46.89 -32.72
CA MET A 1 37.99 45.43 -32.46
C MET A 1 37.29 45.24 -31.13
N HIS A 2 35.99 44.90 -31.14
CA HIS A 2 35.21 44.77 -29.89
C HIS A 2 35.15 43.29 -29.53
N THR A 3 35.74 42.91 -28.39
CA THR A 3 35.72 41.55 -27.88
C THR A 3 34.41 41.32 -27.13
N SER A 4 33.52 40.52 -27.71
CA SER A 4 32.31 40.05 -27.04
C SER A 4 32.66 39.02 -25.97
N THR A 5 32.59 39.41 -24.70
CA THR A 5 32.68 38.50 -23.56
C THR A 5 31.37 37.73 -23.43
N SER A 6 31.39 36.44 -23.80
CA SER A 6 30.25 35.54 -23.58
C SER A 6 30.23 35.11 -22.11
N THR A 7 29.32 35.70 -21.34
CA THR A 7 29.08 35.34 -19.94
C THR A 7 28.23 34.07 -19.88
N THR A 8 28.88 32.93 -19.65
CA THR A 8 28.21 31.65 -19.37
C THR A 8 27.53 31.72 -18.00
N GLN A 9 26.22 31.94 -17.99
CA GLN A 9 25.38 31.85 -16.79
C GLN A 9 25.16 30.37 -16.44
N PRO A 10 25.37 29.94 -15.18
CA PRO A 10 25.05 28.58 -14.75
C PRO A 10 23.54 28.38 -14.71
N LEU A 11 23.04 27.38 -15.46
CA LEU A 11 21.64 26.99 -15.43
C LEU A 11 21.33 26.31 -14.09
N ILE A 12 20.62 27.01 -13.20
CA ILE A 12 20.09 26.43 -11.96
C ILE A 12 18.87 25.57 -12.33
N ILE A 13 19.08 24.26 -12.45
CA ILE A 13 17.98 23.31 -12.65
C ILE A 13 17.28 23.13 -11.30
N PRO A 14 15.99 23.53 -11.15
CA PRO A 14 15.27 23.31 -9.91
C PRO A 14 15.18 21.81 -9.65
N ARG A 15 15.50 21.40 -8.42
CA ARG A 15 15.44 19.99 -8.01
C ARG A 15 14.00 19.51 -8.10
N MET A 16 13.68 18.68 -9.11
CA MET A 16 12.34 18.15 -9.27
C MET A 16 11.96 17.31 -8.05
N PRO A 17 10.69 17.36 -7.61
CA PRO A 17 10.21 16.51 -6.52
C PRO A 17 10.39 15.04 -6.91
N ILE A 18 11.04 14.28 -6.03
CA ILE A 18 11.23 12.84 -6.20
C ILE A 18 9.85 12.18 -6.13
N ARG A 19 9.31 11.76 -7.27
CA ARG A 19 8.09 10.94 -7.28
C ARG A 19 8.47 9.57 -6.73
N SER A 20 7.96 9.22 -5.55
CA SER A 20 8.16 7.88 -4.99
C SER A 20 7.46 6.85 -5.88
N THR A 21 8.23 5.95 -6.48
CA THR A 21 7.74 4.85 -7.32
C THR A 21 7.21 3.67 -6.50
N ILE A 22 7.30 3.74 -5.18
CA ILE A 22 6.96 2.68 -4.21
C ILE A 22 5.49 2.21 -4.35
N CYS A 23 4.62 3.07 -4.89
CA CYS A 23 3.19 2.81 -5.03
C CYS A 23 2.73 3.03 -6.48
N ALA A 24 3.49 2.54 -7.47
CA ALA A 24 3.08 2.61 -8.87
C ALA A 24 1.95 1.61 -9.16
N GLY A 25 0.99 1.98 -10.01
CA GLY A 25 -0.10 1.09 -10.42
C GLY A 25 0.38 -0.15 -11.16
N ALA A 26 1.51 0.00 -11.87
CA ALA A 26 2.17 -1.05 -12.62
C ALA A 26 3.05 -1.98 -11.76
N THR A 27 3.11 -1.78 -10.43
CA THR A 27 3.87 -2.68 -9.57
C THR A 27 3.27 -4.09 -9.67
N PRO A 28 4.06 -5.12 -10.02
CA PRO A 28 3.58 -6.49 -10.07
C PRO A 28 3.35 -6.99 -8.64
N VAL A 29 2.16 -7.52 -8.39
CA VAL A 29 1.74 -8.05 -7.10
C VAL A 29 1.22 -9.46 -7.30
N THR A 30 1.79 -10.40 -6.55
CA THR A 30 1.34 -11.79 -6.53
C THR A 30 0.39 -12.01 -5.35
N LEU A 31 -0.85 -12.38 -5.63
CA LEU A 31 -1.87 -12.75 -4.64
C LEU A 31 -2.53 -14.06 -5.07
N ASP A 32 -2.74 -14.98 -4.13
CA ASP A 32 -3.41 -16.26 -4.38
C ASP A 32 -2.82 -17.09 -5.55
N GLY A 33 -1.51 -16.95 -5.78
CA GLY A 33 -0.77 -17.64 -6.84
C GLY A 33 -0.78 -16.94 -8.20
N GLU A 34 -1.51 -15.83 -8.35
CA GLU A 34 -1.58 -15.08 -9.60
C GLU A 34 -0.82 -13.74 -9.50
N THR A 35 -0.03 -13.42 -10.52
CA THR A 35 0.73 -12.16 -10.57
C THR A 35 0.06 -11.19 -11.53
N ARG A 36 -0.39 -10.04 -11.00
CA ARG A 36 -1.01 -8.97 -11.79
C ARG A 36 -0.53 -7.60 -11.32
N PRO A 37 -0.66 -6.55 -12.14
CA PRO A 37 -0.46 -5.18 -11.70
C PRO A 37 -1.35 -4.82 -10.51
N ALA A 38 -0.81 -4.05 -9.58
CA ALA A 38 -1.51 -3.59 -8.40
C ALA A 38 -2.83 -2.85 -8.71
N MET A 39 -2.86 -2.10 -9.82
CA MET A 39 -4.07 -1.39 -10.26
C MET A 39 -5.15 -2.36 -10.74
N GLU A 40 -4.78 -3.39 -11.50
CA GLU A 40 -5.73 -4.42 -11.94
C GLU A 40 -6.31 -5.19 -10.75
N TRP A 41 -5.48 -5.51 -9.75
CA TRP A 41 -5.98 -6.10 -8.51
C TRP A 41 -6.99 -5.20 -7.80
N ALA A 42 -6.79 -3.88 -7.82
CA ALA A 42 -7.72 -2.93 -7.23
C ALA A 42 -9.06 -2.97 -7.96
N ASP A 43 -9.03 -2.94 -9.29
CA ASP A 43 -10.23 -2.99 -10.13
C ASP A 43 -10.99 -4.31 -9.95
N LEU A 44 -10.29 -5.45 -9.97
CA LEU A 44 -10.86 -6.77 -9.72
C LEU A 44 -11.56 -6.88 -8.37
N ARG A 45 -11.02 -6.20 -7.35
CA ARG A 45 -11.55 -6.20 -5.99
C ARG A 45 -12.51 -5.03 -5.72
N GLY A 46 -12.86 -4.25 -6.74
CA GLY A 46 -13.79 -3.12 -6.64
C GLY A 46 -13.27 -1.95 -5.79
N LEU A 47 -11.95 -1.82 -5.65
CA LEU A 47 -11.29 -0.79 -4.85
C LEU A 47 -10.79 0.36 -5.73
N LYS A 48 -11.01 1.60 -5.27
CA LYS A 48 -10.35 2.76 -5.89
C LYS A 48 -8.84 2.66 -5.68
N TRP A 49 -8.08 2.84 -6.76
CA TRP A 49 -6.62 2.86 -6.71
C TRP A 49 -6.04 3.82 -5.65
N GLN A 50 -6.67 4.99 -5.49
CA GLN A 50 -6.25 5.97 -4.48
C GLN A 50 -6.33 5.42 -3.04
N THR A 51 -7.31 4.55 -2.74
CA THR A 51 -7.41 3.87 -1.44
C THR A 51 -6.24 2.92 -1.22
N VAL A 52 -5.91 2.10 -2.23
CA VAL A 52 -4.78 1.16 -2.18
C VAL A 52 -3.47 1.92 -1.99
N LYS A 53 -3.29 3.03 -2.72
CA LYS A 53 -2.14 3.91 -2.58
C LYS A 53 -1.99 4.47 -1.18
N MET A 54 -3.08 4.95 -0.57
CA MET A 54 -3.05 5.47 0.80
C MET A 54 -2.74 4.39 1.83
N ARG A 55 -3.27 3.17 1.67
CA ARG A 55 -2.95 2.02 2.53
C ARG A 55 -1.47 1.64 2.42
N ARG A 56 -0.93 1.58 1.20
CA ARG A 56 0.50 1.35 0.96
C ARG A 56 1.39 2.44 1.53
N LEU A 57 1.01 3.71 1.42
CA LEU A 57 1.74 4.83 2.02
C LEU A 57 1.73 4.82 3.55
N ARG A 58 0.69 4.26 4.17
CA ARG A 58 0.68 3.98 5.61
C ARG A 58 1.62 2.82 5.98
N GLY A 59 2.00 1.98 5.02
CA GLY A 59 2.87 0.82 5.27
C GLY A 59 2.10 -0.49 5.41
N ASP A 60 0.83 -0.54 5.00
CA ASP A 60 0.09 -1.79 4.91
C ASP A 60 0.67 -2.68 3.81
N THR A 61 0.56 -4.01 3.93
CA THR A 61 1.04 -4.95 2.92
C THR A 61 0.17 -4.90 1.67
N TRP A 62 0.62 -5.46 0.55
CA TRP A 62 -0.20 -5.54 -0.66
C TRP A 62 -1.49 -6.33 -0.46
N ALA A 63 -1.44 -7.42 0.31
CA ALA A 63 -2.61 -8.23 0.62
C ALA A 63 -3.67 -7.42 1.39
N ASP A 64 -3.25 -6.68 2.42
CA ASP A 64 -4.16 -5.83 3.21
C ASP A 64 -4.65 -4.62 2.42
N ALA A 65 -3.75 -4.00 1.66
CA ALA A 65 -4.06 -2.81 0.87
C ALA A 65 -5.13 -3.10 -0.18
N LEU A 66 -5.10 -4.30 -0.76
CA LEU A 66 -6.02 -4.77 -1.78
C LEU A 66 -7.24 -5.52 -1.21
N GLU A 67 -7.43 -5.61 0.11
CA GLU A 67 -8.61 -6.28 0.65
C GLU A 67 -9.86 -5.39 0.57
N SER A 68 -10.91 -5.89 -0.10
CA SER A 68 -12.15 -5.17 -0.42
C SER A 68 -13.07 -4.97 0.79
N GLY A 69 -13.00 -5.88 1.76
CA GLY A 69 -13.84 -5.91 2.95
C GLY A 69 -13.35 -5.09 4.14
N LEU A 70 -12.23 -4.37 4.03
CA LEU A 70 -11.75 -3.52 5.11
C LEU A 70 -12.79 -2.42 5.38
N ARG A 71 -13.57 -2.58 6.47
CA ARG A 71 -14.36 -1.50 7.07
C ARG A 71 -13.48 -0.26 7.10
N LYS A 72 -14.05 0.89 6.71
CA LYS A 72 -13.38 2.20 6.69
C LYS A 72 -12.78 2.46 8.08
N SER A 73 -11.55 2.02 8.31
CA SER A 73 -10.82 2.43 9.48
C SER A 73 -10.61 3.92 9.32
N THR A 74 -11.08 4.69 10.29
CA THR A 74 -10.87 6.12 10.28
C THR A 74 -9.36 6.36 10.27
N TYR A 75 -8.92 7.41 9.57
CA TYR A 75 -7.51 7.80 9.52
C TYR A 75 -6.87 7.84 10.92
N MET A 76 -7.67 8.12 11.95
CA MET A 76 -7.29 8.22 13.36
C MET A 76 -7.07 6.88 14.08
N ASP A 77 -7.54 5.73 13.56
CA ASP A 77 -7.47 4.45 14.28
C ASP A 77 -6.02 3.99 14.53
N ARG A 78 -5.11 4.41 13.66
CA ARG A 78 -3.67 4.11 13.75
C ARG A 78 -2.93 4.92 14.81
N TRP A 79 -3.52 6.01 15.31
CA TRP A 79 -2.96 6.82 16.40
C TRP A 79 -3.33 6.28 17.79
N ILE A 80 -4.37 5.45 17.90
CA ILE A 80 -4.88 4.89 19.16
C ILE A 80 -4.25 3.50 19.45
N GLY A 81 -3.30 3.03 18.63
CA GLY A 81 -2.58 1.77 18.85
C GLY A 81 -3.35 0.50 18.46
N ALA A 82 -4.59 0.63 17.97
CA ALA A 82 -5.41 -0.48 17.53
C ALA A 82 -5.34 -0.61 16.00
N SER A 83 -4.30 -1.25 15.46
CA SER A 83 -4.30 -1.62 14.04
C SER A 83 -5.48 -2.59 13.78
N PRO A 84 -6.48 -2.21 12.96
CA PRO A 84 -7.63 -3.08 12.72
C PRO A 84 -7.24 -4.39 12.02
N ALA A 85 -6.11 -4.40 11.30
CA ALA A 85 -5.54 -5.61 10.71
C ALA A 85 -4.98 -6.56 11.78
N GLN A 86 -4.34 -6.01 12.82
CA GLN A 86 -3.73 -6.79 13.88
C GLN A 86 -4.77 -7.42 14.81
N ILE A 87 -5.87 -6.69 15.10
CA ILE A 87 -7.02 -7.21 15.85
C ILE A 87 -7.68 -8.36 15.08
N ARG A 88 -7.89 -8.21 13.76
CA ARG A 88 -8.52 -9.27 12.96
C ARG A 88 -7.61 -10.47 12.72
N PHE A 89 -6.29 -10.27 12.65
CA PHE A 89 -5.34 -11.39 12.62
C PHE A 89 -5.45 -12.22 13.91
N GLN A 90 -5.55 -11.56 15.07
CA GLN A 90 -5.79 -12.22 16.37
C GLN A 90 -7.12 -12.97 16.40
N GLU A 91 -8.22 -12.36 15.94
CA GLU A 91 -9.54 -13.01 15.90
C GLU A 91 -9.56 -14.23 14.95
N ARG A 92 -8.91 -14.11 13.77
CA ARG A 92 -8.84 -15.19 12.79
C ARG A 92 -7.98 -16.36 13.29
N THR A 93 -6.86 -16.08 13.96
CA THR A 93 -6.03 -17.11 14.60
C THR A 93 -6.73 -17.74 15.81
N ALA A 94 -7.45 -16.96 16.61
CA ALA A 94 -8.24 -17.48 17.73
C ALA A 94 -9.32 -18.46 17.24
N ARG A 95 -10.08 -18.08 16.21
CA ARG A 95 -11.11 -18.96 15.63
C ARG A 95 -10.51 -20.23 15.01
N TYR A 96 -9.36 -20.12 14.35
CA TYR A 96 -8.66 -21.28 13.81
C TYR A 96 -8.19 -22.23 14.92
N ASN A 97 -7.61 -21.69 16.00
CA ASN A 97 -7.17 -22.49 17.14
C ASN A 97 -8.34 -23.15 17.90
N GLU A 98 -9.48 -22.49 18.02
CA GLU A 98 -10.70 -23.09 18.58
C GLU A 98 -11.19 -24.28 17.76
N ILE A 99 -11.21 -24.14 16.43
CA ILE A 99 -11.59 -25.24 15.53
C ILE A 99 -10.62 -26.41 15.69
N VAL A 100 -9.31 -26.16 15.68
CA VAL A 100 -8.30 -27.21 15.85
C VAL A 100 -8.40 -27.87 17.23
N GLN A 101 -8.63 -27.12 18.30
CA GLN A 101 -8.81 -27.68 19.65
C GLN A 101 -10.12 -28.48 19.78
N SER A 102 -11.19 -28.08 19.10
CA SER A 102 -12.45 -28.84 19.10
C SER A 102 -12.30 -30.21 18.41
N LEU A 103 -11.44 -30.30 17.39
CA LEU A 103 -11.12 -31.55 16.69
C LEU A 103 -10.20 -32.48 17.49
N GLN A 104 -9.46 -31.97 18.47
CA GLN A 104 -8.56 -32.76 19.34
C GLN A 104 -9.22 -33.26 20.63
N ARG A 105 -10.47 -32.86 20.91
CA ARG A 105 -11.24 -33.26 22.11
C ARG A 105 -12.36 -34.27 21.81
N ALA A 106 -12.45 -34.76 20.58
CA ALA A 106 -13.32 -35.87 20.17
C ALA A 106 -12.49 -37.15 20.06
#